data_AF-A0A7S3XMB1-F1
#
_entry.id   AF-A0A7S3XMB1-F1
#
_cell.length_a   1.000
_cell.length_b   1.000
_cell.length_c   1.000
_cell.angle_alpha   90.00
_cell.angle_beta   90.00
_cell.angle_gamma   90.00
#
_symmetry.space_group_name_H-M   'P 1'
#
loop_
_entity.id
_entity.type
_entity.pdbx_description
1 polymer ?
#
loop_
_entity_poly.entity_id
_entity_poly.type
_entity_poly.pdbx_seq_one_letter_code
_entity_poly.pdbx_strand_id
1 'polypeptide(L)'
;INGNKVGGSFKVYDSYWLDYDISAAMLQEELEALDEVDTVTVARSDDDGYGGFSWTITFETGGDVDMLELDTTGLTGVGVSMVIEEVVKGNQVGGQFRLGFAGEWTDLLDWNAPATLADADAGNATLSVEDALQALTTVGRISVTRADSDSENGKVWSITFQETEIESNTGDVELLLAENQLTGVGATVYVQEVTKGSEATSDQLAVSFTPPMWCSTSQVKQAHCGDPISKYVIAWDITSDFTSSGIADNVTLDDPEFLYGVQIIHTTGESEVTGTFQLSYNGEVTDSISASATAPEFRGILESLPDINTLQVSREYSKTDSGVEVDVSQSKYS
;
A
#
# COMPACT_ATOMS: atom_id res chain seq x y z
N ILE A 1 -32.53 -35.06 -38.69
CA ILE A 1 -31.22 -35.28 -38.04
C ILE A 1 -31.18 -34.28 -36.90
N ASN A 2 -31.36 -34.74 -35.66
CA ASN A 2 -31.31 -33.85 -34.51
C ASN A 2 -29.87 -33.35 -34.41
N GLY A 3 -29.68 -32.05 -34.62
CA GLY A 3 -28.39 -31.41 -34.58
C GLY A 3 -27.72 -31.70 -33.25
N ASN A 4 -26.43 -32.02 -33.31
CA ASN A 4 -25.56 -32.15 -32.16
C ASN A 4 -25.53 -30.79 -31.44
N LYS A 5 -26.41 -30.59 -30.46
CA LYS A 5 -26.48 -29.37 -29.66
C LYS A 5 -25.84 -29.65 -28.32
N VAL A 6 -25.05 -28.68 -27.87
CA VAL A 6 -24.48 -28.67 -26.51
C VAL A 6 -25.63 -28.57 -25.50
N GLY A 7 -25.49 -29.26 -24.37
CA GLY A 7 -26.43 -29.17 -23.25
C GLY A 7 -25.78 -29.66 -21.95
N GLY A 8 -26.56 -29.73 -20.87
CA GLY A 8 -26.07 -30.22 -19.57
C GLY A 8 -25.55 -29.08 -18.69
N SER A 9 -24.58 -29.39 -17.84
CA SER A 9 -24.06 -28.46 -16.83
C SER A 9 -22.56 -28.64 -16.58
N PHE A 10 -21.93 -27.64 -16.00
CA PHE A 10 -20.54 -27.66 -15.56
C PHE A 10 -20.42 -27.08 -14.14
N LYS A 11 -19.25 -27.20 -13.52
CA LYS A 11 -18.91 -26.49 -12.27
C LYS A 11 -17.63 -25.69 -12.46
N VAL A 12 -17.50 -24.62 -11.69
CA VAL A 12 -16.26 -23.90 -11.47
C VAL A 12 -15.86 -24.10 -10.01
N TYR A 13 -14.65 -24.59 -9.75
CA TYR A 13 -14.25 -25.05 -8.41
C TYR A 13 -15.33 -25.96 -7.79
N ASP A 14 -15.70 -25.70 -6.53
CA ASP A 14 -16.73 -26.43 -5.78
C ASP A 14 -18.14 -25.81 -5.90
N SER A 15 -18.39 -24.97 -6.92
CA SER A 15 -19.70 -24.36 -7.17
C SER A 15 -20.84 -25.37 -7.29
N TYR A 16 -22.08 -24.86 -7.29
CA TYR A 16 -23.22 -25.61 -7.79
C TYR A 16 -23.07 -25.92 -9.28
N TRP A 17 -23.83 -26.91 -9.76
CA TRP A 17 -23.90 -27.19 -11.20
C TRP A 17 -24.54 -26.02 -11.92
N LEU A 18 -23.78 -25.40 -12.81
CA LEU A 18 -24.18 -24.27 -13.63
C LEU A 18 -24.66 -24.79 -14.98
N ASP A 19 -25.79 -24.28 -15.46
CA ASP A 19 -26.32 -24.64 -16.78
C ASP A 19 -25.29 -24.29 -17.88
N TYR A 20 -25.16 -25.15 -18.89
CA TYR A 20 -24.22 -24.94 -20.00
C TYR A 20 -24.44 -23.62 -20.75
N ASP A 21 -25.61 -23.00 -20.65
CA ASP A 21 -25.98 -21.73 -21.26
C ASP A 21 -26.27 -20.64 -20.22
N ILE A 22 -25.67 -20.73 -19.02
CA ILE A 22 -25.77 -19.73 -17.96
C ILE A 22 -25.45 -18.33 -18.50
N SER A 23 -26.29 -17.36 -18.14
CA SER A 23 -26.11 -15.97 -18.56
C SER A 23 -24.85 -15.36 -17.92
N ALA A 24 -24.28 -14.33 -18.55
CA ALA A 24 -23.11 -13.64 -18.02
C ALA A 24 -23.36 -13.10 -16.59
N ALA A 25 -24.52 -12.49 -16.36
CA ALA A 25 -24.89 -11.94 -15.05
C ALA A 25 -25.03 -13.02 -13.97
N MET A 26 -25.62 -14.17 -14.32
CA MET A 26 -25.75 -15.28 -13.37
C MET A 26 -24.38 -15.94 -13.11
N LEU A 27 -23.54 -16.10 -14.13
CA LEU A 27 -22.21 -16.65 -13.94
C LEU A 27 -21.35 -15.74 -13.06
N GLN A 28 -21.45 -14.41 -13.23
CA GLN A 28 -20.81 -13.46 -12.34
C GLN A 28 -21.26 -13.65 -10.88
N GLU A 29 -22.58 -13.66 -10.64
CA GLU A 29 -23.13 -13.83 -9.28
C GLU A 29 -22.67 -15.14 -8.63
N GLU A 30 -22.63 -16.24 -9.39
CA GLU A 30 -22.19 -17.55 -8.88
C GLU A 30 -20.68 -17.61 -8.64
N LEU A 31 -19.88 -16.91 -9.44
CA LEU A 31 -18.43 -16.83 -9.26
C LEU A 31 -18.08 -15.98 -8.03
N GLU A 32 -18.66 -14.80 -7.89
CA GLU A 32 -18.45 -13.90 -6.74
C GLU A 32 -18.98 -14.48 -5.41
N ALA A 33 -19.76 -15.56 -5.46
CA ALA A 33 -20.21 -16.30 -4.28
C ALA A 33 -19.19 -17.34 -3.78
N LEU A 34 -18.11 -17.60 -4.52
CA LEU A 34 -17.04 -18.53 -4.14
C LEU A 34 -15.99 -17.80 -3.29
N ASP A 35 -15.49 -18.46 -2.24
CA ASP A 35 -14.46 -17.88 -1.36
C ASP A 35 -13.12 -17.69 -2.10
N GLU A 36 -12.89 -18.46 -3.17
CA GLU A 36 -11.68 -18.43 -3.99
C GLU A 36 -11.69 -17.37 -5.10
N VAL A 37 -12.80 -16.65 -5.32
CA VAL A 37 -12.97 -15.72 -6.44
C VAL A 37 -13.35 -14.33 -5.93
N ASP A 38 -12.49 -13.36 -6.20
CA ASP A 38 -12.76 -11.95 -5.94
C ASP A 38 -13.78 -11.36 -6.93
N THR A 39 -13.99 -10.04 -6.90
CA THR A 39 -14.85 -9.32 -7.83
C THR A 39 -14.46 -9.57 -9.29
N VAL A 40 -15.44 -9.96 -10.11
CA VAL A 40 -15.24 -10.24 -11.54
C VAL A 40 -16.28 -9.55 -12.40
N THR A 41 -15.89 -9.13 -13.59
CA THR A 41 -16.81 -8.77 -14.66
C THR A 41 -16.88 -9.90 -15.68
N VAL A 42 -18.08 -10.40 -15.98
CA VAL A 42 -18.29 -11.49 -16.95
C VAL A 42 -18.99 -10.98 -18.20
N ALA A 43 -18.44 -11.30 -19.36
CA ALA A 43 -19.08 -11.13 -20.66
C ALA A 43 -19.29 -12.50 -21.32
N ARG A 44 -20.42 -12.69 -22.02
CA ARG A 44 -20.68 -13.90 -22.80
C ARG A 44 -20.83 -13.56 -24.27
N SER A 45 -20.31 -14.41 -25.14
CA SER A 45 -20.53 -14.32 -26.59
C SER A 45 -21.99 -14.62 -26.95
N ASP A 46 -22.34 -14.29 -28.18
CA ASP A 46 -23.48 -14.90 -28.85
C ASP A 46 -23.22 -16.40 -29.08
N ASP A 47 -24.30 -17.11 -29.44
CA ASP A 47 -24.25 -18.50 -29.88
C ASP A 47 -23.33 -18.67 -31.10
N ASP A 48 -22.47 -19.68 -31.08
CA ASP A 48 -21.54 -20.02 -32.16
C ASP A 48 -22.22 -20.63 -33.41
N GLY A 49 -23.55 -20.71 -33.42
CA GLY A 49 -24.37 -21.35 -34.45
C GLY A 49 -24.67 -22.82 -34.18
N TYR A 50 -24.08 -23.41 -33.13
CA TYR A 50 -24.22 -24.82 -32.73
C TYR A 50 -24.70 -25.02 -31.29
N GLY A 51 -25.03 -23.96 -30.56
CA GLY A 51 -25.39 -24.01 -29.14
C GLY A 51 -24.23 -23.71 -28.19
N GLY A 52 -23.06 -23.33 -28.71
CA GLY A 52 -21.85 -23.06 -27.92
C GLY A 52 -21.71 -21.58 -27.56
N PHE A 53 -21.13 -21.32 -26.38
CA PHE A 53 -20.85 -19.99 -25.88
C PHE A 53 -19.42 -19.92 -25.34
N SER A 54 -18.84 -18.72 -25.36
CA SER A 54 -17.61 -18.40 -24.63
C SER A 54 -17.89 -17.31 -23.60
N TRP A 55 -17.31 -17.44 -22.41
CA TRP A 55 -17.34 -16.42 -21.38
C TRP A 55 -15.94 -15.81 -21.23
N THR A 56 -15.89 -14.49 -21.19
CA THR A 56 -14.70 -13.73 -20.82
C THR A 56 -14.89 -13.22 -19.41
N ILE A 57 -14.06 -13.70 -18.50
CA ILE A 57 -14.08 -13.34 -17.08
C ILE A 57 -12.89 -12.41 -16.85
N THR A 58 -13.17 -11.21 -16.35
CA THR A 58 -12.15 -10.20 -16.02
C THR A 58 -12.13 -10.03 -14.52
N PHE A 59 -11.02 -10.36 -13.89
CA PHE A 59 -10.81 -10.08 -12.46
C PHE A 59 -10.51 -8.59 -12.28
N GLU A 60 -11.18 -7.96 -11.33
CA GLU A 60 -10.98 -6.54 -11.02
C GLU A 60 -9.89 -6.32 -9.97
N THR A 61 -9.35 -7.39 -9.42
CA THR A 61 -8.18 -7.37 -8.56
C THR A 61 -6.90 -7.23 -9.38
N GLY A 62 -5.93 -6.49 -8.85
CA GLY A 62 -4.55 -6.59 -9.32
C GLY A 62 -3.99 -7.97 -8.94
N GLY A 63 -2.94 -8.40 -9.63
CA GLY A 63 -2.27 -9.66 -9.37
C GLY A 63 -2.34 -10.62 -10.54
N ASP A 64 -1.61 -11.72 -10.40
CA ASP A 64 -1.79 -12.94 -11.18
C ASP A 64 -2.79 -13.82 -10.43
N VAL A 65 -3.87 -14.22 -11.11
CA VAL A 65 -4.92 -15.05 -10.52
C VAL A 65 -4.75 -16.49 -11.00
N ASP A 66 -4.85 -17.43 -10.08
CA ASP A 66 -4.78 -18.85 -10.43
C ASP A 66 -5.90 -19.22 -11.43
N MET A 67 -5.57 -20.14 -12.33
CA MET A 67 -6.52 -20.59 -13.35
C MET A 67 -7.73 -21.25 -12.70
N LEU A 68 -8.94 -20.86 -13.14
CA LEU A 68 -10.19 -21.48 -12.67
C LEU A 68 -10.17 -23.00 -12.91
N GLU A 69 -10.71 -23.77 -11.97
CA GLU A 69 -10.88 -25.22 -12.14
C GLU A 69 -12.28 -25.53 -12.67
N LEU A 70 -12.39 -26.44 -13.65
CA LEU A 70 -13.68 -26.86 -14.20
C LEU A 70 -13.95 -28.35 -14.01
N ASP A 71 -15.17 -28.66 -13.56
CA ASP A 71 -15.78 -29.98 -13.75
C ASP A 71 -16.78 -29.92 -14.90
N THR A 72 -16.42 -30.54 -16.02
CA THR A 72 -17.22 -30.58 -17.25
C THR A 72 -17.94 -31.92 -17.45
N THR A 73 -17.89 -32.82 -16.46
CA THR A 73 -18.46 -34.18 -16.58
C THR A 73 -19.99 -34.19 -16.72
N GLY A 74 -20.65 -33.09 -16.35
CA GLY A 74 -22.09 -32.88 -16.54
C GLY A 74 -22.49 -32.41 -17.94
N LEU A 75 -21.55 -32.09 -18.82
CA LEU A 75 -21.84 -31.64 -20.18
C LEU A 75 -22.32 -32.80 -21.06
N THR A 76 -23.26 -32.51 -21.94
CA THR A 76 -23.87 -33.47 -22.85
C THR A 76 -23.82 -32.98 -24.30
N GLY A 77 -23.70 -33.93 -25.23
CA GLY A 77 -23.49 -33.67 -26.65
C GLY A 77 -22.28 -34.43 -27.18
N VAL A 78 -22.19 -34.62 -28.50
CA VAL A 78 -21.08 -35.32 -29.13
C VAL A 78 -19.92 -34.35 -29.34
N GLY A 79 -18.75 -34.66 -28.77
CA GLY A 79 -17.53 -33.84 -28.98
C GLY A 79 -17.56 -32.48 -28.27
N VAL A 80 -18.41 -32.32 -27.25
CA VAL A 80 -18.41 -31.12 -26.41
C VAL A 80 -17.14 -31.10 -25.57
N SER A 81 -16.44 -29.97 -25.60
CA SER A 81 -15.31 -29.67 -24.73
C SER A 81 -15.44 -28.25 -24.26
N MET A 82 -15.24 -28.02 -22.96
CA MET A 82 -15.06 -26.70 -22.39
C MET A 82 -13.63 -26.63 -21.87
N VAL A 83 -12.96 -25.54 -22.20
CA VAL A 83 -11.57 -25.27 -21.82
C VAL A 83 -11.48 -23.84 -21.30
N ILE A 84 -10.55 -23.62 -20.38
CA ILE A 84 -10.19 -22.27 -19.96
C ILE A 84 -8.87 -21.92 -20.65
N GLU A 85 -8.76 -20.66 -21.06
CA GLU A 85 -7.55 -20.07 -21.58
C GLU A 85 -7.34 -18.73 -20.89
N GLU A 86 -6.12 -18.50 -20.38
CA GLU A 86 -5.71 -17.20 -19.87
C GLU A 86 -5.44 -16.28 -21.06
N VAL A 87 -6.28 -15.25 -21.23
CA VAL A 87 -6.17 -14.30 -22.34
C VAL A 87 -5.16 -13.19 -22.03
N VAL A 88 -5.13 -12.74 -20.78
CA VAL A 88 -4.20 -11.73 -20.28
C VAL A 88 -3.67 -12.24 -18.95
N LYS A 89 -2.34 -12.39 -18.89
CA LYS A 89 -1.66 -12.76 -17.67
C LYS A 89 -1.63 -11.58 -16.69
N GLY A 90 -1.86 -11.85 -15.42
CA GLY A 90 -1.79 -10.84 -14.38
C GLY A 90 -0.37 -10.35 -14.11
N ASN A 91 -0.26 -9.23 -13.41
CA ASN A 91 1.02 -8.66 -13.04
C ASN A 91 1.33 -9.01 -11.58
N GLN A 92 2.55 -9.44 -11.29
CA GLN A 92 2.94 -9.70 -9.91
C GLN A 92 4.42 -9.50 -9.72
N VAL A 93 4.79 -9.01 -8.53
CA VAL A 93 6.17 -8.85 -8.12
C VAL A 93 6.79 -10.23 -7.90
N GLY A 94 7.95 -10.43 -8.51
CA GLY A 94 8.77 -11.63 -8.33
C GLY A 94 10.24 -11.29 -8.41
N GLY A 95 11.11 -12.31 -8.48
CA GLY A 95 12.55 -12.12 -8.61
C GLY A 95 13.24 -11.84 -7.28
N GLN A 96 14.30 -11.05 -7.31
CA GLN A 96 15.20 -10.85 -6.16
C GLN A 96 15.62 -9.38 -6.03
N PHE A 97 16.08 -8.99 -4.84
CA PHE A 97 16.68 -7.69 -4.57
C PHE A 97 17.86 -7.82 -3.60
N ARG A 98 18.61 -6.74 -3.40
CA ARG A 98 19.61 -6.65 -2.33
C ARG A 98 19.67 -5.26 -1.75
N LEU A 99 20.08 -5.16 -0.50
CA LEU A 99 20.19 -3.91 0.23
C LEU A 99 21.66 -3.55 0.46
N GLY A 100 21.98 -2.27 0.43
CA GLY A 100 23.31 -1.74 0.64
C GLY A 100 23.35 -0.79 1.82
N PHE A 101 24.40 -0.88 2.64
CA PHE A 101 24.62 0.00 3.77
C PHE A 101 26.10 0.32 3.96
N ALA A 102 26.43 1.61 4.05
CA ALA A 102 27.80 2.11 4.28
C ALA A 102 28.86 1.46 3.35
N GLY A 103 28.49 1.21 2.09
CA GLY A 103 29.38 0.64 1.06
C GLY A 103 29.45 -0.89 1.01
N GLU A 104 28.77 -1.60 1.91
CA GLU A 104 28.57 -3.05 1.84
C GLU A 104 27.19 -3.40 1.28
N TRP A 105 27.05 -4.61 0.74
CA TRP A 105 25.81 -5.10 0.13
C TRP A 105 25.48 -6.48 0.65
N THR A 106 24.19 -6.74 0.90
CA THR A 106 23.71 -8.07 1.23
C THR A 106 23.87 -9.02 0.05
N ASP A 107 23.80 -10.32 0.32
CA ASP A 107 23.46 -11.30 -0.70
C ASP A 107 22.05 -11.02 -1.28
N LEU A 108 21.73 -11.64 -2.41
CA LEU A 108 20.40 -11.52 -3.01
C LEU A 108 19.34 -12.13 -2.08
N LEU A 109 18.31 -11.32 -1.82
CA LEU A 109 17.09 -11.65 -1.09
C LEU A 109 15.98 -11.92 -2.12
N ASP A 110 15.19 -12.96 -1.88
CA ASP A 110 13.99 -13.20 -2.68
C ASP A 110 12.99 -12.04 -2.47
N TRP A 111 12.17 -11.75 -3.50
CA TRP A 111 11.15 -10.69 -3.44
C TRP A 111 10.22 -10.79 -2.23
N ASN A 112 10.04 -11.99 -1.69
CA ASN A 112 9.23 -12.28 -0.50
C ASN A 112 10.07 -12.68 0.73
N ALA A 113 11.36 -12.32 0.78
CA ALA A 113 12.21 -12.64 1.93
C ALA A 113 11.51 -12.28 3.26
N PRO A 114 11.51 -13.18 4.25
CA PRO A 114 10.81 -12.93 5.50
C PRO A 114 11.57 -11.87 6.32
N ALA A 115 10.87 -11.21 7.25
CA ALA A 115 11.52 -10.27 8.17
C ALA A 115 12.57 -10.99 9.00
N THR A 116 12.17 -12.09 9.64
CA THR A 116 13.03 -13.02 10.38
C THR A 116 12.85 -14.44 9.83
N LEU A 117 13.79 -15.35 10.07
CA LEU A 117 13.59 -16.76 9.65
C LEU A 117 12.40 -17.45 10.32
N ALA A 118 11.91 -16.92 11.44
CA ALA A 118 10.70 -17.43 12.08
C ALA A 118 9.43 -17.10 11.28
N ASP A 119 9.47 -16.07 10.43
CA ASP A 119 8.35 -15.60 9.61
C ASP A 119 8.41 -16.15 8.17
N ALA A 120 9.26 -17.16 7.93
CA ALA A 120 9.44 -17.77 6.63
C ALA A 120 8.14 -18.42 6.12
N ASP A 121 7.70 -18.01 4.93
CA ASP A 121 6.63 -18.69 4.21
C ASP A 121 7.07 -20.13 3.85
N ALA A 122 6.14 -21.09 3.94
CA ALA A 122 6.46 -22.49 3.74
C ALA A 122 7.03 -22.74 2.32
N GLY A 123 8.33 -23.05 2.25
CA GLY A 123 8.96 -23.59 1.04
C GLY A 123 10.03 -22.74 0.35
N ASN A 124 10.29 -21.48 0.74
CA ASN A 124 11.38 -20.72 0.11
C ASN A 124 11.88 -19.48 0.88
N ALA A 125 12.45 -19.66 2.07
CA ALA A 125 13.28 -18.60 2.65
C ALA A 125 14.49 -19.19 3.36
N THR A 126 15.63 -19.20 2.67
CA THR A 126 16.92 -19.57 3.28
C THR A 126 17.62 -18.38 3.93
N LEU A 127 17.14 -17.16 3.68
CA LEU A 127 17.72 -15.91 4.18
C LEU A 127 16.61 -14.89 4.48
N SER A 128 16.63 -14.30 5.68
CA SER A 128 15.72 -13.22 6.07
C SER A 128 16.36 -11.84 5.84
N VAL A 129 15.55 -10.79 5.78
CA VAL A 129 16.05 -9.41 5.66
C VAL A 129 16.88 -9.02 6.88
N GLU A 130 16.47 -9.44 8.08
CA GLU A 130 17.24 -9.22 9.31
C GLU A 130 18.63 -9.87 9.24
N ASP A 131 18.69 -11.17 8.92
CA ASP A 131 19.97 -11.90 8.86
C ASP A 131 20.89 -11.35 7.77
N ALA A 132 20.33 -11.00 6.60
CA ALA A 132 21.11 -10.48 5.48
C ALA A 132 21.77 -9.14 5.81
N LEU A 133 21.05 -8.23 6.45
CA LEU A 133 21.59 -6.95 6.87
C LEU A 133 22.59 -7.10 8.01
N GLN A 134 22.30 -7.93 9.02
CA GLN A 134 23.23 -8.17 10.15
C GLN A 134 24.48 -8.96 9.77
N ALA A 135 24.54 -9.54 8.57
CA ALA A 135 25.76 -10.13 8.04
C ALA A 135 26.77 -9.08 7.54
N LEU A 136 26.34 -7.84 7.29
CA LEU A 136 27.23 -6.74 6.91
C LEU A 136 28.05 -6.29 8.12
N THR A 137 29.34 -6.04 7.93
CA THR A 137 30.21 -5.61 9.05
C THR A 137 29.88 -4.20 9.54
N THR A 138 29.15 -3.45 8.72
CA THR A 138 28.69 -2.09 8.98
C THR A 138 27.33 -2.03 9.66
N VAL A 139 26.64 -3.16 9.88
CA VAL A 139 25.31 -3.21 10.50
C VAL A 139 25.37 -4.01 11.80
N GLY A 140 24.89 -3.43 12.89
CA GLY A 140 24.81 -4.06 14.20
C GLY A 140 23.46 -4.72 14.45
N ARG A 141 22.99 -4.67 15.69
CA ARG A 141 21.65 -5.16 16.03
C ARG A 141 20.56 -4.32 15.37
N ILE A 142 19.66 -4.98 14.64
CA ILE A 142 18.45 -4.38 14.09
C ILE A 142 17.22 -5.16 14.55
N SER A 143 16.03 -4.66 14.24
CA SER A 143 14.80 -5.44 14.23
C SER A 143 14.05 -5.17 12.94
N VAL A 144 13.53 -6.23 12.31
CA VAL A 144 12.76 -6.10 11.07
C VAL A 144 11.34 -6.62 11.29
N THR A 145 10.35 -5.91 10.75
CA THR A 145 8.96 -6.40 10.63
C THR A 145 8.53 -6.35 9.16
N ARG A 146 7.62 -7.24 8.76
CA ARG A 146 7.08 -7.32 7.39
C ARG A 146 5.56 -7.14 7.44
N ALA A 147 5.00 -6.34 6.54
CA ALA A 147 3.55 -6.22 6.36
C ALA A 147 3.00 -7.32 5.44
N ASP A 148 1.67 -7.43 5.38
CA ASP A 148 0.99 -8.31 4.43
C ASP A 148 1.26 -7.87 2.98
N SER A 149 1.10 -8.81 2.04
CA SER A 149 1.25 -8.48 0.62
C SER A 149 0.14 -7.54 0.15
N ASP A 150 0.42 -6.73 -0.87
CA ASP A 150 -0.64 -6.17 -1.71
C ASP A 150 -1.14 -7.20 -2.75
N SER A 151 -2.12 -6.81 -3.56
CA SER A 151 -2.74 -7.66 -4.58
C SER A 151 -1.76 -8.12 -5.68
N GLU A 152 -0.66 -7.41 -5.88
CA GLU A 152 0.37 -7.73 -6.87
C GLU A 152 1.62 -8.32 -6.21
N ASN A 153 1.47 -8.88 -5.00
CA ASN A 153 2.54 -9.49 -4.23
C ASN A 153 3.65 -8.50 -3.78
N GLY A 154 3.40 -7.20 -3.75
CA GLY A 154 4.31 -6.22 -3.16
C GLY A 154 4.52 -6.48 -1.66
N LYS A 155 5.76 -6.28 -1.19
CA LYS A 155 6.15 -6.48 0.22
C LYS A 155 6.71 -5.21 0.83
N VAL A 156 6.41 -4.98 2.10
CA VAL A 156 6.93 -3.85 2.87
C VAL A 156 7.62 -4.35 4.13
N TRP A 157 8.87 -3.92 4.32
CA TRP A 157 9.64 -4.16 5.54
C TRP A 157 9.88 -2.87 6.30
N SER A 158 9.73 -2.90 7.62
CA SER A 158 10.18 -1.83 8.52
C SER A 158 11.45 -2.29 9.23
N ILE A 159 12.52 -1.52 9.11
CA ILE A 159 13.83 -1.83 9.69
C ILE A 159 14.15 -0.78 10.75
N THR A 160 14.42 -1.23 11.97
CA THR A 160 14.83 -0.37 13.08
C THR A 160 16.25 -0.72 13.49
N PHE A 161 17.16 0.25 13.42
CA PHE A 161 18.50 0.11 13.98
C PHE A 161 18.44 0.22 15.50
N GLN A 162 19.06 -0.73 16.20
CA GLN A 162 19.04 -0.82 17.66
C GLN A 162 20.47 -0.84 18.26
N GLU A 163 21.48 -0.80 17.40
CA GLU A 163 22.88 -0.80 17.80
C GLU A 163 23.30 0.57 18.35
N THR A 164 24.11 0.56 19.40
CA THR A 164 24.63 1.79 20.03
C THR A 164 26.16 1.92 19.97
N GLU A 165 26.86 0.84 19.62
CA GLU A 165 28.33 0.80 19.63
C GLU A 165 28.96 0.99 18.23
N ILE A 166 28.16 0.95 17.16
CA ILE A 166 28.59 1.20 15.79
C ILE A 166 28.13 2.60 15.38
N GLU A 167 29.07 3.53 15.19
CA GLU A 167 28.78 4.96 14.92
C GLU A 167 27.85 5.17 13.72
N SER A 168 27.96 4.36 12.66
CA SER A 168 27.07 4.46 11.49
C SER A 168 25.63 3.99 11.75
N ASN A 169 25.36 3.33 12.88
CA ASN A 169 24.05 2.78 13.24
C ASN A 169 23.38 3.60 14.36
N THR A 170 24.08 4.61 14.89
CA THR A 170 23.57 5.53 15.91
C THR A 170 23.11 6.83 15.29
N GLY A 171 22.13 7.47 15.93
CA GLY A 171 21.66 8.75 15.48
C GLY A 171 20.82 8.69 14.22
N ASP A 172 20.96 9.69 13.37
CA ASP A 172 20.31 9.77 12.06
C ASP A 172 21.04 8.85 11.08
N VAL A 173 20.47 7.68 10.82
CA VAL A 173 21.12 6.61 10.05
C VAL A 173 20.91 6.85 8.55
N GLU A 174 21.98 6.71 7.77
CA GLU A 174 21.90 6.85 6.31
C GLU A 174 20.90 5.84 5.72
N LEU A 175 20.13 6.27 4.70
CA LEU A 175 19.19 5.42 4.01
C LEU A 175 19.88 4.20 3.40
N LEU A 176 19.24 3.03 3.50
CA LEU A 176 19.68 1.86 2.76
C LEU A 176 19.60 2.13 1.26
N LEU A 177 20.60 1.65 0.55
CA LEU A 177 20.57 1.57 -0.90
C LEU A 177 19.84 0.29 -1.30
N ALA A 178 19.18 0.29 -2.45
CA ALA A 178 18.56 -0.90 -3.00
C ALA A 178 18.95 -1.09 -4.46
N GLU A 179 19.24 -2.33 -4.80
CA GLU A 179 19.35 -2.80 -6.17
C GLU A 179 18.40 -3.97 -6.35
N ASN A 180 17.83 -4.10 -7.54
CA ASN A 180 16.79 -5.09 -7.76
C ASN A 180 16.94 -5.80 -9.10
N GLN A 181 16.52 -7.05 -9.10
CA GLN A 181 16.32 -7.93 -10.24
C GLN A 181 14.87 -8.43 -10.19
N LEU A 182 13.94 -7.50 -9.88
CA LEU A 182 12.53 -7.83 -9.74
C LEU A 182 11.89 -8.07 -11.10
N THR A 183 10.89 -8.93 -11.10
CA THR A 183 10.00 -9.18 -12.23
C THR A 183 8.63 -8.59 -11.92
N GLY A 184 7.84 -8.34 -12.96
CA GLY A 184 6.59 -7.59 -12.86
C GLY A 184 6.76 -6.18 -13.44
N VAL A 185 5.74 -5.72 -14.14
CA VAL A 185 5.70 -4.38 -14.73
C VAL A 185 5.68 -3.36 -13.59
N GLY A 186 6.64 -2.43 -13.59
CA GLY A 186 6.75 -1.39 -12.57
C GLY A 186 7.35 -1.83 -11.23
N ALA A 187 7.74 -3.11 -11.09
CA ALA A 187 8.35 -3.61 -9.86
C ALA A 187 9.68 -2.91 -9.58
N THR A 188 9.82 -2.38 -8.36
CA THR A 188 11.04 -1.71 -7.89
C THR A 188 11.17 -1.87 -6.38
N VAL A 189 12.35 -1.59 -5.86
CA VAL A 189 12.57 -1.45 -4.41
C VAL A 189 12.77 0.03 -4.11
N TYR A 190 11.95 0.56 -3.21
CA TYR A 190 12.06 1.92 -2.71
C TYR A 190 12.34 1.88 -1.21
N VAL A 191 13.34 2.64 -0.79
CA VAL A 191 13.75 2.77 0.62
C VAL A 191 13.42 4.18 1.08
N GLN A 192 12.85 4.29 2.29
CA GLN A 192 12.56 5.57 2.91
C GLN A 192 12.76 5.50 4.42
N GLU A 193 12.98 6.68 5.00
CA GLU A 193 13.02 6.86 6.45
C GLU A 193 11.59 7.08 6.96
N VAL A 194 11.14 6.22 7.87
CA VAL A 194 9.82 6.37 8.51
C VAL A 194 9.93 7.24 9.77
N THR A 195 11.00 7.06 10.54
CA THR A 195 11.27 7.77 11.79
C THR A 195 12.72 8.21 11.80
N LYS A 196 12.93 9.53 11.93
CA LYS A 196 14.25 10.14 12.14
C LYS A 196 14.93 9.50 13.34
N GLY A 197 16.15 9.02 13.13
CA GLY A 197 17.00 8.61 14.24
C GLY A 197 17.44 9.84 15.05
N SER A 198 17.48 9.72 16.38
CA SER A 198 17.94 10.79 17.26
C SER A 198 19.25 10.40 17.91
N GLU A 199 20.32 11.12 17.54
CA GLU A 199 21.57 11.02 18.27
C GLU A 199 21.47 12.02 19.42
N ALA A 200 21.37 11.53 20.65
CA ALA A 200 21.54 12.39 21.82
C ALA A 200 23.02 12.79 21.92
N THR A 201 23.46 13.69 21.05
CA THR A 201 24.84 14.20 21.01
C THR A 201 25.08 15.29 22.05
N SER A 202 24.00 15.89 22.60
CA SER A 202 24.03 16.99 23.58
C SER A 202 22.61 17.24 24.14
N ASP A 203 22.36 18.43 24.71
CA ASP A 203 21.09 18.89 25.30
C ASP A 203 19.96 19.17 24.27
N GLN A 204 19.97 18.50 23.11
CA GLN A 204 18.98 18.72 22.04
C GLN A 204 18.17 17.44 21.76
N LEU A 205 16.84 17.58 21.72
CA LEU A 205 15.87 16.51 21.47
C LEU A 205 15.02 16.89 20.26
N ALA A 206 15.13 16.14 19.17
CA ALA A 206 14.24 16.28 18.01
C ALA A 206 12.93 15.52 18.29
N VAL A 207 11.77 16.17 18.09
CA VAL A 207 10.45 15.59 18.32
C VAL A 207 9.54 15.87 17.12
N SER A 208 8.86 14.83 16.62
CA SER A 208 7.82 14.92 15.59
C SER A 208 6.59 14.14 16.04
N PHE A 209 5.39 14.69 15.84
CA PHE A 209 4.13 14.05 16.21
C PHE A 209 2.97 14.55 15.35
N THR A 210 1.97 13.70 15.12
CA THR A 210 0.72 14.07 14.42
C THR A 210 -0.16 14.91 15.34
N PRO A 211 -0.51 16.17 14.98
CA PRO A 211 -1.48 16.95 15.74
C PRO A 211 -2.88 16.31 15.64
N PRO A 212 -3.64 16.15 16.74
CA PRO A 212 -5.03 15.69 16.67
C PRO A 212 -5.89 16.62 15.78
N MET A 213 -6.75 16.03 14.96
CA MET A 213 -7.65 16.79 14.08
C MET A 213 -8.68 17.59 14.88
N TRP A 214 -8.88 18.85 14.53
CA TRP A 214 -9.95 19.71 15.06
C TRP A 214 -11.17 19.70 14.13
N CYS A 215 -12.33 20.17 14.61
CA CYS A 215 -13.65 19.89 14.04
C CYS A 215 -13.88 20.30 12.56
N SER A 216 -13.05 21.17 11.97
CA SER A 216 -13.22 21.61 10.57
C SER A 216 -12.73 20.57 9.55
N THR A 217 -11.93 19.58 9.97
CA THR A 217 -11.36 18.52 9.13
C THR A 217 -11.63 17.10 9.66
N SER A 218 -12.33 16.95 10.79
CA SER A 218 -12.72 15.65 11.34
C SER A 218 -14.02 15.11 10.71
N GLN A 219 -14.10 13.80 10.44
CA GLN A 219 -15.33 13.10 10.02
C GLN A 219 -16.43 13.08 11.11
N VAL A 220 -16.14 13.60 12.32
CA VAL A 220 -17.04 13.58 13.48
C VAL A 220 -17.87 14.86 13.52
N LYS A 221 -19.20 14.71 13.66
CA LYS A 221 -20.15 15.83 13.78
C LYS A 221 -19.79 16.77 14.95
N GLN A 222 -20.00 18.07 14.75
CA GLN A 222 -19.66 19.18 15.67
C GLN A 222 -20.09 18.99 17.14
N ALA A 223 -21.09 18.15 17.42
CA ALA A 223 -21.55 17.85 18.77
C ALA A 223 -20.65 16.90 19.59
N HIS A 224 -19.62 16.30 18.98
CA HIS A 224 -18.77 15.27 19.61
C HIS A 224 -17.26 15.54 19.48
N CYS A 225 -16.85 16.68 18.92
CA CYS A 225 -15.44 17.03 18.78
C CYS A 225 -14.96 17.89 19.96
N GLY A 226 -13.66 17.80 20.26
CA GLY A 226 -13.02 18.59 21.32
C GLY A 226 -12.73 20.03 20.89
N ASP A 227 -12.42 20.90 21.86
CA ASP A 227 -11.99 22.28 21.61
C ASP A 227 -10.71 22.34 20.75
N PRO A 228 -10.47 23.44 19.99
CA PRO A 228 -9.23 23.62 19.25
C PRO A 228 -8.01 23.47 20.14
N ILE A 229 -6.99 22.80 19.60
CA ILE A 229 -5.71 22.65 20.29
C ILE A 229 -5.08 24.03 20.38
N SER A 230 -4.75 24.45 21.60
CA SER A 230 -4.17 25.76 21.88
C SER A 230 -2.66 25.72 22.14
N LYS A 231 -2.11 24.52 22.41
CA LYS A 231 -0.66 24.29 22.59
C LYS A 231 -0.34 22.80 22.65
N TYR A 232 0.91 22.45 22.37
CA TYR A 232 1.53 21.19 22.78
C TYR A 232 2.52 21.44 23.90
N VAL A 233 2.63 20.47 24.81
CA VAL A 233 3.63 20.48 25.89
C VAL A 233 4.46 19.21 25.77
N ILE A 234 5.74 19.38 25.49
CA ILE A 234 6.74 18.31 25.56
C ILE A 234 7.37 18.41 26.93
N ALA A 235 7.13 17.42 27.79
CA ALA A 235 7.73 17.33 29.11
C ALA A 235 8.65 16.11 29.16
N TRP A 236 9.82 16.26 29.79
CA TRP A 236 10.75 15.16 29.98
C TRP A 236 11.04 14.93 31.46
N ASP A 237 11.08 13.66 31.82
CA ASP A 237 11.46 13.19 33.15
C ASP A 237 12.90 12.69 33.09
N ILE A 238 13.74 13.17 34.00
CA ILE A 238 15.16 12.78 34.11
C ILE A 238 15.40 11.73 35.20
N THR A 239 14.33 11.28 35.86
CA THR A 239 14.39 10.23 36.88
C THR A 239 14.28 8.86 36.23
N SER A 240 14.96 7.86 36.79
CA SER A 240 14.95 6.48 36.29
C SER A 240 13.57 5.81 36.33
N ASP A 241 12.64 6.39 37.07
CA ASP A 241 11.36 5.76 37.42
C ASP A 241 10.19 6.35 36.61
N PHE A 242 10.43 7.35 35.74
CA PHE A 242 9.42 8.03 34.93
C PHE A 242 8.18 8.45 35.74
N THR A 243 8.38 8.90 36.98
CA THR A 243 7.30 9.33 37.87
C THR A 243 6.91 10.77 37.53
N SER A 244 5.63 11.12 37.48
CA SER A 244 5.21 12.51 37.17
C SER A 244 5.76 13.59 38.14
N SER A 245 6.34 13.18 39.27
CA SER A 245 7.13 14.00 40.20
C SER A 245 8.55 14.35 39.72
N GLY A 246 9.04 13.73 38.65
CA GLY A 246 10.40 13.84 38.11
C GLY A 246 10.52 14.68 36.83
N ILE A 247 9.42 15.27 36.34
CA ILE A 247 9.45 16.20 35.20
C ILE A 247 10.45 17.32 35.51
N ALA A 248 11.57 17.31 34.80
CA ALA A 248 12.66 18.24 35.04
C ALA A 248 12.36 19.61 34.44
N ASP A 249 11.75 19.60 33.25
CA ASP A 249 11.39 20.80 32.51
C ASP A 249 10.36 20.46 31.40
N ASN A 250 9.84 21.48 30.73
CA ASN A 250 8.97 21.32 29.57
C ASN A 250 9.17 22.43 28.52
N VAL A 251 8.90 22.09 27.25
CA VAL A 251 8.76 23.03 26.14
C VAL A 251 7.29 23.14 25.78
N THR A 252 6.80 24.38 25.70
CA THR A 252 5.48 24.69 25.16
C THR A 252 5.63 25.11 23.71
N LEU A 253 4.84 24.50 22.83
CA LEU A 253 4.72 24.87 21.42
C LEU A 253 3.32 25.49 21.25
N ASP A 254 3.27 26.79 21.00
CA ASP A 254 2.04 27.58 20.83
C ASP A 254 2.01 28.41 19.54
N ASP A 255 2.98 28.19 18.64
CA ASP A 255 3.04 28.84 17.33
C ASP A 255 1.85 28.40 16.45
N PRO A 256 0.94 29.31 16.04
CA PRO A 256 -0.22 28.98 15.23
C PRO A 256 0.11 28.28 13.90
N GLU A 257 1.26 28.55 13.27
CA GLU A 257 1.68 27.86 12.05
C GLU A 257 2.03 26.39 12.33
N PHE A 258 2.63 26.12 13.49
CA PHE A 258 2.93 24.76 13.95
C PHE A 258 1.68 24.02 14.48
N LEU A 259 0.73 24.76 15.06
CA LEU A 259 -0.51 24.20 15.61
C LEU A 259 -1.52 23.78 14.53
N TYR A 260 -1.53 24.45 13.37
CA TYR A 260 -2.57 24.29 12.35
C TYR A 260 -2.06 24.13 10.90
N GLY A 261 -0.74 24.07 10.68
CA GLY A 261 -0.11 23.97 9.36
C GLY A 261 -0.34 22.65 8.65
N VAL A 262 -1.59 22.32 8.33
CA VAL A 262 -1.96 21.20 7.46
C VAL A 262 -2.36 21.76 6.10
N GLN A 263 -1.61 21.43 5.06
CA GLN A 263 -2.01 21.73 3.68
C GLN A 263 -2.76 20.53 3.11
N ILE A 264 -4.01 20.75 2.69
CA ILE A 264 -4.81 19.72 2.04
C ILE A 264 -4.83 20.00 0.55
N ILE A 265 -4.43 19.00 -0.22
CA ILE A 265 -4.43 19.06 -1.68
C ILE A 265 -5.58 18.19 -2.18
N HIS A 266 -6.51 18.81 -2.90
CA HIS A 266 -7.65 18.13 -3.51
C HIS A 266 -7.48 18.06 -5.03
N THR A 267 -7.49 16.85 -5.56
CA THR A 267 -7.66 16.57 -6.98
C THR A 267 -9.07 16.07 -7.22
N THR A 268 -9.86 16.79 -8.03
CA THR A 268 -11.24 16.40 -8.38
C THR A 268 -11.40 16.25 -9.89
N GLY A 269 -12.25 15.32 -10.31
CA GLY A 269 -12.62 15.10 -11.70
C GLY A 269 -14.01 14.47 -11.81
N GLU A 270 -14.68 14.66 -12.94
CA GLU A 270 -15.97 14.01 -13.25
C GLU A 270 -15.79 12.52 -13.66
N SER A 271 -14.53 12.06 -13.70
CA SER A 271 -14.08 10.70 -14.01
C SER A 271 -12.78 10.42 -13.25
N GLU A 272 -12.27 9.20 -13.34
CA GLU A 272 -11.01 8.80 -12.69
C GLU A 272 -9.87 9.78 -13.00
N VAL A 273 -9.25 10.31 -11.95
CA VAL A 273 -8.14 11.26 -12.08
C VAL A 273 -6.87 10.47 -12.37
N THR A 274 -6.37 10.57 -13.60
CA THR A 274 -5.13 9.92 -14.07
C THR A 274 -4.11 10.96 -14.53
N GLY A 275 -2.86 10.53 -14.74
CA GLY A 275 -1.76 11.41 -15.22
C GLY A 275 -0.83 11.88 -14.11
N THR A 276 -0.13 13.00 -14.32
CA THR A 276 0.84 13.56 -13.37
C THR A 276 0.64 15.06 -13.14
N PHE A 277 1.02 15.55 -11.97
CA PHE A 277 1.03 16.97 -11.62
C PHE A 277 2.33 17.36 -10.90
N GLN A 278 2.55 18.64 -10.67
CA GLN A 278 3.69 19.16 -9.90
C GLN A 278 3.19 20.15 -8.87
N LEU A 279 3.91 20.27 -7.76
CA LEU A 279 3.63 21.23 -6.71
C LEU A 279 4.80 22.22 -6.61
N SER A 280 4.50 23.43 -6.16
CA SER A 280 5.54 24.44 -5.88
C SER A 280 5.49 24.86 -4.43
N TYR A 281 6.63 24.87 -3.76
CA TYR A 281 6.80 25.38 -2.40
C TYR A 281 8.00 26.33 -2.37
N ASN A 282 7.80 27.54 -1.86
CA ASN A 282 8.80 28.62 -1.82
C ASN A 282 9.52 28.92 -3.16
N GLY A 283 8.87 28.63 -4.29
CA GLY A 283 9.42 28.88 -5.62
C GLY A 283 10.20 27.70 -6.22
N GLU A 284 10.45 26.65 -5.44
CA GLU A 284 10.96 25.37 -5.94
C GLU A 284 9.78 24.48 -6.37
N VAL A 285 9.98 23.71 -7.43
CA VAL A 285 8.95 22.85 -8.04
C VAL A 285 9.38 21.41 -7.90
N THR A 286 8.44 20.55 -7.49
CA THR A 286 8.69 19.11 -7.39
C THR A 286 8.96 18.47 -8.75
N ASP A 287 9.56 17.29 -8.74
CA ASP A 287 9.41 16.36 -9.87
C ASP A 287 7.93 16.01 -10.11
N SER A 288 7.62 15.43 -11.28
CA SER A 288 6.25 15.03 -11.62
C SER A 288 5.73 13.96 -10.66
N ILE A 289 4.62 14.26 -10.00
CA ILE A 289 3.89 13.41 -9.07
C ILE A 289 2.76 12.71 -9.83
N SER A 290 2.64 11.38 -9.71
CA SER A 290 1.48 10.66 -10.26
C SER A 290 0.18 11.06 -9.56
N ALA A 291 -0.92 11.18 -10.31
CA ALA A 291 -2.27 11.33 -9.76
C ALA A 291 -2.66 10.16 -8.82
N SER A 292 -2.05 9.00 -9.01
CA SER A 292 -2.22 7.80 -8.17
C SER A 292 -1.13 7.62 -7.11
N ALA A 293 -0.20 8.58 -6.96
CA ALA A 293 0.92 8.46 -6.03
C ALA A 293 0.43 8.12 -4.61
N THR A 294 1.05 7.12 -4.01
CA THR A 294 0.83 6.72 -2.62
C THR A 294 1.33 7.82 -1.68
N ALA A 295 0.82 7.85 -0.44
CA ALA A 295 1.28 8.83 0.56
C ALA A 295 2.82 8.81 0.77
N PRO A 296 3.49 7.63 0.80
CA PRO A 296 4.96 7.55 0.80
C PRO A 296 5.64 8.17 -0.42
N GLU A 297 5.20 7.86 -1.64
CA GLU A 297 5.78 8.43 -2.86
C GLU A 297 5.61 9.96 -2.89
N PHE A 298 4.42 10.42 -2.51
CA PHE A 298 4.09 11.83 -2.42
C PHE A 298 4.97 12.56 -1.40
N ARG A 299 5.22 11.92 -0.25
CA ARG A 299 6.12 12.42 0.79
C ARG A 299 7.54 12.56 0.28
N GLY A 300 8.09 11.51 -0.34
CA GLY A 300 9.46 11.51 -0.87
C GLY A 300 9.68 12.61 -1.91
N ILE A 301 8.70 12.83 -2.79
CA ILE A 301 8.78 13.91 -3.79
C ILE A 301 8.76 15.30 -3.13
N LEU A 302 7.97 15.50 -2.07
CA LEU A 302 7.93 16.78 -1.35
C LEU A 302 9.19 17.02 -0.50
N GLU A 303 9.68 16.01 0.21
CA GLU A 303 10.92 16.11 1.01
C GLU A 303 12.18 16.25 0.14
N SER A 304 12.08 16.07 -1.18
CA SER A 304 13.17 16.41 -2.11
C SER A 304 13.37 17.93 -2.29
N LEU A 305 12.40 18.76 -1.88
CA LEU A 305 12.50 20.21 -1.97
C LEU A 305 13.41 20.76 -0.84
N PRO A 306 14.38 21.65 -1.15
CA PRO A 306 15.37 22.13 -0.17
C PRO A 306 14.81 22.79 1.09
N ASP A 307 13.62 23.41 0.98
CA ASP A 307 12.97 24.15 2.08
C ASP A 307 11.99 23.30 2.89
N ILE A 308 11.90 22.00 2.58
CA ILE A 308 11.03 21.06 3.26
C ILE A 308 11.90 20.12 4.09
N ASN A 309 11.89 20.33 5.41
CA ASN A 309 12.72 19.55 6.33
C ASN A 309 12.10 18.17 6.67
N THR A 310 10.79 18.13 6.93
CA THR A 310 10.05 16.90 7.17
C THR A 310 8.56 17.17 7.04
N LEU A 311 7.81 16.21 6.52
CA LEU A 311 6.36 16.27 6.49
C LEU A 311 5.72 14.91 6.70
N GLN A 312 4.49 14.93 7.20
CA GLN A 312 3.63 13.76 7.22
C GLN A 312 2.63 13.87 6.08
N VAL A 313 2.56 12.84 5.23
CA VAL A 313 1.51 12.72 4.22
C VAL A 313 0.52 11.66 4.65
N SER A 314 -0.76 12.02 4.66
CA SER A 314 -1.86 11.07 4.65
C SER A 314 -2.62 11.20 3.34
N ARG A 315 -3.03 10.05 2.78
CA ARG A 315 -3.93 10.01 1.62
C ARG A 315 -5.27 9.51 2.10
N GLU A 316 -6.30 10.33 1.90
CA GLU A 316 -7.70 9.93 2.11
C GLU A 316 -8.40 9.82 0.76
N TYR A 317 -9.43 8.97 0.68
CA TYR A 317 -10.27 8.87 -0.51
C TYR A 317 -10.93 10.23 -0.78
N SER A 318 -10.80 10.74 -2.01
CA SER A 318 -11.55 11.92 -2.45
C SER A 318 -13.04 11.53 -2.53
N LYS A 319 -13.79 11.79 -1.46
CA LYS A 319 -15.26 11.79 -1.34
C LYS A 319 -16.01 10.77 -2.22
N THR A 320 -16.61 9.75 -1.61
CA THR A 320 -17.76 9.06 -2.20
C THR A 320 -18.85 10.08 -2.53
N ASP A 321 -19.33 10.08 -3.77
CA ASP A 321 -20.40 10.93 -4.28
C ASP A 321 -21.66 10.75 -3.43
N SER A 322 -21.75 11.52 -2.37
CA SER A 322 -22.95 11.72 -1.57
C SER A 322 -23.39 13.14 -1.89
N GLY A 323 -24.34 13.24 -2.81
CA GLY A 323 -24.88 14.46 -3.41
C GLY A 323 -25.42 15.46 -2.38
N VAL A 324 -24.52 16.15 -1.71
CA VAL A 324 -24.80 17.25 -0.79
C VAL A 324 -24.00 18.45 -1.28
N GLU A 325 -24.72 19.40 -1.88
CA GLU A 325 -24.31 20.78 -2.10
C GLU A 325 -23.83 21.39 -0.78
N VAL A 326 -22.65 22.00 -0.78
CA VAL A 326 -22.19 22.86 0.33
C VAL A 326 -22.00 24.27 -0.21
N ASP A 327 -22.82 25.15 0.36
CA ASP A 327 -22.94 26.58 0.09
C ASP A 327 -21.70 27.34 0.59
N VAL A 328 -21.07 28.16 -0.26
CA VAL A 328 -19.91 28.98 0.13
C VAL A 328 -20.39 30.40 0.42
N SER A 329 -20.51 30.74 1.70
CA SER A 329 -20.67 32.14 2.12
C SER A 329 -19.29 32.82 2.24
N GLN A 330 -19.11 33.90 1.48
CA GLN A 330 -17.90 34.73 1.49
C GLN A 330 -18.04 35.83 2.56
N SER A 331 -17.12 35.90 3.52
CA SER A 331 -16.89 37.13 4.29
C SER A 331 -15.72 37.91 3.69
N LYS A 332 -16.07 39.05 3.09
CA LYS A 332 -15.16 40.09 2.64
C LYS A 332 -14.79 41.02 3.80
N TYR A 333 -13.82 41.90 3.53
CA TYR A 333 -13.41 43.11 4.25
C TYR A 333 -12.26 42.91 5.25
N SER A 334 -11.29 43.81 5.37
CA SER A 334 -10.88 45.03 4.62
C SER A 334 -9.55 45.49 5.19
#